data_AF-A0A4Q3NJK3-F1
#
_entry.id   AF-A0A4Q3NJK3-F1
#
_cell.length_a   1.000
_cell.length_b   1.000
_cell.length_c   1.000
_cell.angle_alpha   90.00
_cell.angle_beta   90.00
_cell.angle_gamma   90.00
#
_symmetry.space_group_name_H-M   'P 1'
#
loop_
_entity.id
_entity.type
_entity.pdbx_description
1 polymer ?
#
loop_
_entity_poly.entity_id
_entity_poly.type
_entity_poly.pdbx_seq_one_letter_code
_entity_poly.pdbx_strand_id
1 'polypeptide(L)'
;RIAGVLVAGGVLSWFVFIPLLATLVQPEAIAEQLVGLGYLADITKAGGRGNWDPVNKTFADFSGAIYYAYIRQIGAGAVAAGGIITLGKTMPLIVKSVKSSFGSIKSTDASSEQDSIVPRTERDLSMKIVGIGSLALVLLITLVPGIPGDSYLQKALIGLLVVIFGALFVTVSSRIVGLVGSSNNPISGMTIATVMATSLIFIGVGWSGPAFEPLVLVVGGMICIAAANAGGTSQDLKSGYIVGATPRNQQIALFVGAIVSSVVIGLTVKFLDRPTSEMVANGITHAIGSDKYPAPQGTLMATLIKGIQSGSLDWQYIFVGAFVAVVMELCGIKSLSFAVGAYLPLSTTLPIFIGGAIKGIVDSRKARKKIATASGEEEELGKGNLFATGLVAGGAIAGVLIAFLSGTSGGETFLNAINMEHGLLNALGENGYYILGVLFFGGMCAILYKIAMQKDDVKL
;
A
#
# COMPACT_ATOMS: atom_id res chain seq x y z
N ARG A 1 10.21 5.09 -16.83
CA ARG A 1 10.41 6.28 -15.97
C ARG A 1 10.01 6.04 -14.51
N ILE A 2 8.74 5.73 -14.20
CA ILE A 2 8.25 5.56 -12.81
C ILE A 2 9.05 4.50 -12.03
N ALA A 3 9.23 3.31 -12.60
CA ALA A 3 10.03 2.25 -11.97
C ALA A 3 11.50 2.66 -11.73
N GLY A 4 12.06 3.51 -12.60
CA GLY A 4 13.39 4.10 -12.44
C GLY A 4 13.48 5.07 -11.26
N VAL A 5 12.48 5.95 -11.10
CA VAL A 5 12.39 6.87 -9.96
C VAL A 5 12.22 6.09 -8.65
N LEU A 6 11.41 5.03 -8.66
CA LEU A 6 11.20 4.18 -7.50
C LEU A 6 12.51 3.47 -7.10
N VAL A 7 13.20 2.78 -8.01
CA VAL A 7 14.47 2.13 -7.64
C VAL A 7 15.57 3.12 -7.28
N ALA A 8 15.57 4.34 -7.83
CA ALA A 8 16.53 5.37 -7.46
C ALA A 8 16.47 5.71 -5.96
N GLY A 9 15.27 5.68 -5.35
CA GLY A 9 15.13 5.80 -3.90
C GLY A 9 15.80 4.64 -3.15
N GLY A 10 15.58 3.41 -3.60
CA GLY A 10 16.21 2.23 -3.03
C GLY A 10 17.74 2.27 -3.19
N VAL A 11 18.24 2.74 -4.33
CA VAL A 11 19.67 2.92 -4.59
C VAL A 11 20.27 3.99 -3.66
N LEU A 12 19.58 5.11 -3.45
CA LEU A 12 20.02 6.12 -2.48
C LEU A 12 20.14 5.51 -1.08
N SER A 13 19.12 4.78 -0.63
CA SER A 13 19.15 4.15 0.69
C SER A 13 20.27 3.12 0.82
N TRP A 14 20.37 2.18 -0.11
CA TRP A 14 21.25 1.01 0.02
C TRP A 14 22.70 1.25 -0.39
N PHE A 15 22.95 2.17 -1.34
CA PHE A 15 24.30 2.44 -1.84
C PHE A 15 24.87 3.79 -1.41
N VAL A 16 24.07 4.68 -0.82
CA VAL A 16 24.55 5.97 -0.30
C VAL A 16 24.42 6.02 1.21
N PHE A 17 23.19 5.95 1.75
CA PHE A 17 22.99 6.14 3.19
C PHE A 17 23.52 4.97 4.03
N ILE A 18 23.27 3.72 3.65
CA ILE A 18 23.75 2.57 4.44
C ILE A 18 25.28 2.55 4.56
N PRO A 19 26.08 2.62 3.47
CA PRO A 19 27.53 2.63 3.58
C PRO A 19 28.06 3.86 4.35
N LEU A 20 27.45 5.03 4.13
CA LEU A 20 27.82 6.25 4.83
C LEU A 20 27.61 6.11 6.34
N LEU A 21 26.42 5.67 6.77
CA LEU A 21 26.09 5.49 8.18
C LEU A 21 26.90 4.36 8.81
N ALA A 22 27.20 3.28 8.07
CA ALA A 22 28.06 2.20 8.54
C ALA A 22 29.48 2.67 8.86
N THR A 23 29.93 3.74 8.19
CA THR A 23 31.28 4.31 8.40
C THR A 23 31.27 5.39 9.49
N LEU A 24 30.20 6.17 9.60
CA LEU A 24 30.14 7.34 10.48
C LEU A 24 29.53 7.07 11.87
N VAL A 25 28.66 6.07 11.99
CA VAL A 25 27.90 5.79 13.22
C VAL A 25 28.51 4.60 13.95
N GLN A 26 28.77 4.77 15.24
CA GLN A 26 29.29 3.69 16.09
C GLN A 26 28.24 2.59 16.25
N PRO A 27 28.63 1.29 16.22
CA PRO A 27 27.69 0.18 16.32
C PRO A 27 26.76 0.26 17.54
N GLU A 28 27.26 0.72 18.68
CA GLU A 28 26.49 0.90 19.91
C GLU A 28 25.34 1.90 19.73
N ALA A 29 25.59 3.02 19.04
CA ALA A 29 24.55 4.01 18.74
C ALA A 29 23.45 3.44 17.82
N ILE A 30 23.83 2.55 16.90
CA ILE A 30 22.88 1.80 16.06
C ILE A 30 22.05 0.85 16.93
N ALA A 31 22.69 0.16 17.87
CA ALA A 31 22.02 -0.75 18.80
C ALA A 31 21.04 0.00 19.72
N GLU A 32 21.43 1.14 20.28
CA GLU A 32 20.56 2.02 21.07
C GLU A 32 19.34 2.49 20.26
N GLN A 33 19.56 2.89 19.00
CA GLN A 33 18.45 3.25 18.11
C GLN A 33 17.50 2.08 17.89
N LEU A 34 18.01 0.85 17.70
CA LEU A 34 17.18 -0.35 17.57
C LEU A 34 16.41 -0.66 18.85
N VAL A 35 16.99 -0.42 20.03
CA VAL A 35 16.27 -0.53 21.32
C VAL A 35 15.13 0.48 21.39
N GLY A 36 15.39 1.74 21.06
CA GLY A 36 14.37 2.81 21.06
C GLY A 36 13.19 2.52 20.11
N LEU A 37 13.45 1.81 19.02
CA LEU A 37 12.43 1.39 18.04
C LEU A 37 11.77 0.03 18.36
N GLY A 38 12.21 -0.66 19.42
CA GLY A 38 11.71 -1.99 19.81
C GLY A 38 12.16 -3.12 18.88
N TYR A 39 13.22 -2.91 18.09
CA TYR A 39 13.85 -3.91 17.24
C TYR A 39 14.97 -4.69 17.95
N LEU A 40 15.39 -4.23 19.12
CA LEU A 40 16.29 -4.91 20.04
C LEU A 40 15.72 -4.78 21.46
N ALA A 41 15.80 -5.85 22.26
CA ALA A 41 15.21 -5.84 23.61
C ALA A 41 16.01 -4.98 24.59
N ASP A 42 17.34 -5.08 24.53
CA ASP A 42 18.28 -4.34 25.37
C ASP A 42 19.67 -4.41 24.71
N ILE A 43 20.52 -3.40 24.93
CA ILE A 43 21.89 -3.38 24.37
C ILE A 43 22.78 -4.51 24.91
N THR A 44 22.44 -5.07 26.07
CA THR A 44 23.16 -6.19 26.71
C THR A 44 22.72 -7.56 26.22
N LYS A 45 21.63 -7.63 25.42
CA LYS A 45 21.09 -8.89 24.91
C LYS A 45 21.47 -9.08 23.45
N ALA A 46 21.97 -10.27 23.12
CA ALA A 46 22.24 -10.64 21.74
C ALA A 46 20.96 -10.77 20.92
N GLY A 47 21.05 -10.49 19.61
CA GLY A 47 19.95 -10.66 18.65
C GLY A 47 19.41 -9.36 18.09
N GLY A 48 18.10 -9.28 17.87
CA GLY A 48 17.46 -8.14 17.22
C GLY A 48 17.80 -7.99 15.74
N ARG A 49 17.39 -6.87 15.13
CA ARG A 49 17.60 -6.58 13.70
C ARG A 49 19.08 -6.32 13.40
N GLY A 50 19.68 -7.17 12.56
CA GLY A 50 21.12 -7.14 12.27
C GLY A 50 21.97 -8.06 13.16
N ASN A 51 21.33 -8.81 14.07
CA ASN A 51 21.96 -9.77 14.98
C ASN A 51 23.12 -9.15 15.77
N TRP A 52 22.76 -8.29 16.73
CA TRP A 52 23.67 -7.60 17.64
C TRP A 52 24.42 -8.59 18.53
N ASP A 53 25.72 -8.39 18.66
CA ASP A 53 26.59 -9.06 19.62
C ASP A 53 27.02 -8.06 20.70
N PRO A 54 26.51 -8.18 21.94
CA PRO A 54 26.82 -7.26 23.04
C PRO A 54 28.25 -7.40 23.56
N VAL A 55 28.91 -8.54 23.33
CA VAL A 55 30.27 -8.80 23.80
C VAL A 55 31.27 -8.11 22.87
N ASN A 56 31.12 -8.34 21.57
CA ASN A 56 31.99 -7.76 20.55
C ASN A 56 31.53 -6.36 20.08
N LYS A 57 30.36 -5.90 20.54
CA LYS A 57 29.72 -4.63 20.19
C LYS A 57 29.64 -4.42 18.69
N THR A 58 29.15 -5.44 17.99
CA THR A 58 29.10 -5.47 16.53
C THR A 58 27.82 -6.12 16.03
N PHE A 59 27.54 -5.98 14.74
CA PHE A 59 26.44 -6.64 14.05
C PHE A 59 26.96 -7.68 13.07
N ALA A 60 26.29 -8.83 12.99
CA ALA A 60 26.54 -9.77 11.91
C ALA A 60 26.05 -9.23 10.55
N ASP A 61 24.96 -8.44 10.57
CA ASP A 61 24.43 -7.73 9.40
C ASP A 61 24.25 -6.24 9.69
N PHE A 62 25.30 -5.47 9.40
CA PHE A 62 25.28 -4.01 9.50
C PHE A 62 24.26 -3.34 8.57
N SER A 63 24.04 -3.90 7.38
CA SER A 63 23.14 -3.30 6.40
C SER A 63 21.70 -3.37 6.87
N GLY A 64 21.29 -4.53 7.38
CA GLY A 64 20.02 -4.73 8.05
C GLY A 64 19.88 -3.83 9.28
N ALA A 65 20.86 -3.81 10.19
CA ALA A 65 20.82 -2.98 11.40
C ALA A 65 20.53 -1.51 11.06
N ILE A 66 21.29 -0.91 10.16
CA ILE A 66 21.13 0.49 9.73
C ILE A 66 19.81 0.72 9.00
N TYR A 67 19.39 -0.24 8.17
CA TYR A 67 18.12 -0.15 7.47
C TYR A 67 16.95 0.00 8.45
N TYR A 68 16.89 -0.85 9.48
CA TYR A 68 15.83 -0.79 10.49
C TYR A 68 16.00 0.40 11.46
N ALA A 69 17.23 0.76 11.82
CA ALA A 69 17.51 1.85 12.76
C ALA A 69 17.21 3.24 12.17
N TYR A 70 17.64 3.51 10.94
CA TYR A 70 17.63 4.88 10.38
C TYR A 70 16.88 4.98 9.06
N ILE A 71 17.17 4.10 8.10
CA ILE A 71 16.65 4.24 6.73
C ILE A 71 15.13 4.19 6.69
N ARG A 72 14.49 3.31 7.46
CA ARG A 72 13.02 3.25 7.51
C ARG A 72 12.41 4.53 8.07
N GLN A 73 13.06 5.20 9.03
CA GLN A 73 12.58 6.47 9.55
C GLN A 73 12.75 7.60 8.53
N ILE A 74 13.93 7.68 7.89
CA ILE A 74 14.18 8.64 6.79
C ILE A 74 13.19 8.42 5.65
N GLY A 75 13.02 7.18 5.21
CA GLY A 75 12.03 6.80 4.20
C GLY A 75 10.60 7.14 4.63
N ALA A 76 10.26 6.95 5.91
CA ALA A 76 8.94 7.32 6.42
C ALA A 76 8.68 8.82 6.35
N GLY A 77 9.65 9.64 6.73
CA GLY A 77 9.58 11.10 6.59
C GLY A 77 9.46 11.53 5.13
N ALA A 78 10.22 10.88 4.23
CA ALA A 78 10.12 11.14 2.79
C ALA A 78 8.74 10.79 2.23
N VAL A 79 8.14 9.66 2.64
CA VAL A 79 6.81 9.24 2.18
C VAL A 79 5.73 10.16 2.74
N ALA A 80 5.82 10.54 4.02
CA ALA A 80 4.91 11.48 4.64
C ALA A 80 4.94 12.84 3.91
N ALA A 81 6.13 13.41 3.71
CA ALA A 81 6.30 14.66 2.98
C ALA A 81 5.83 14.54 1.53
N GLY A 82 6.20 13.47 0.82
CA GLY A 82 5.74 13.22 -0.55
C GLY A 82 4.21 13.08 -0.64
N GLY A 83 3.58 12.47 0.36
CA GLY A 83 2.13 12.38 0.50
C GLY A 83 1.48 13.75 0.69
N ILE A 84 2.01 14.57 1.60
CA ILE A 84 1.54 15.95 1.86
C ILE A 84 1.73 16.84 0.63
N ILE A 85 2.89 16.79 -0.02
CA ILE A 85 3.17 17.55 -1.25
C ILE A 85 2.18 17.14 -2.35
N THR A 86 1.95 15.83 -2.52
CA THR A 86 0.99 15.32 -3.50
C THR A 86 -0.42 15.82 -3.19
N LEU A 87 -0.83 15.80 -1.92
CA LEU A 87 -2.11 16.35 -1.47
C LEU A 87 -2.20 17.86 -1.74
N GLY A 88 -1.15 18.61 -1.44
CA GLY A 88 -1.09 20.06 -1.68
C GLY A 88 -1.26 20.40 -3.16
N LYS A 89 -0.62 19.63 -4.05
CA LYS A 89 -0.77 19.76 -5.50
C LYS A 89 -2.16 19.38 -6.00
N THR A 90 -2.82 18.40 -5.37
CA THR A 90 -4.18 18.01 -5.74
C THR A 90 -5.25 18.86 -5.05
N MET A 91 -4.88 19.69 -4.08
CA MET A 91 -5.79 20.56 -3.33
C MET A 91 -6.70 21.43 -4.21
N PRO A 92 -6.23 22.09 -5.28
CA PRO A 92 -7.11 22.88 -6.15
C PRO A 92 -8.20 22.02 -6.82
N LEU A 93 -7.85 20.80 -7.23
CA LEU A 93 -8.80 19.84 -7.80
C LEU A 93 -9.78 19.33 -6.74
N ILE A 94 -9.30 19.09 -5.53
CA ILE A 94 -10.13 18.70 -4.38
C ILE A 94 -11.18 19.78 -4.11
N VAL A 95 -10.76 21.03 -3.93
CA VAL A 95 -11.65 22.16 -3.65
C VAL A 95 -12.68 22.36 -4.76
N LYS A 96 -12.27 22.29 -6.03
CA LYS A 96 -13.19 22.36 -7.18
C LYS A 96 -14.21 21.22 -7.18
N SER A 97 -13.76 20.01 -6.87
CA SER A 97 -14.60 18.81 -6.82
C SER A 97 -15.65 18.93 -5.73
N VAL A 98 -15.22 19.30 -4.52
CA VAL A 98 -16.09 19.48 -3.35
C VAL A 98 -17.09 20.61 -3.58
N LYS A 99 -16.67 21.79 -4.07
CA LYS A 99 -17.56 22.93 -4.36
C LYS A 99 -18.64 22.56 -5.38
N SER A 100 -18.28 21.77 -6.39
CA SER A 100 -19.22 21.29 -7.40
C SER A 100 -20.23 20.30 -6.82
N SER A 101 -19.82 19.39 -5.93
CA SER A 101 -20.72 18.43 -5.28
C SER A 101 -21.71 19.10 -4.33
N PHE A 102 -21.27 20.11 -3.57
CA PHE A 102 -22.19 20.93 -2.77
C PHE A 102 -23.13 21.79 -3.64
N GLY A 103 -22.64 22.26 -4.79
CA GLY A 103 -23.46 22.98 -5.77
C GLY A 103 -24.60 22.12 -6.33
N SER A 104 -24.32 20.86 -6.67
CA SER A 104 -25.34 19.94 -7.20
C SER A 104 -26.43 19.59 -6.19
N ILE A 105 -26.07 19.45 -4.90
CA ILE A 105 -27.05 19.18 -3.82
C ILE A 105 -28.01 20.37 -3.65
N LYS A 106 -27.50 21.61 -3.72
CA LYS A 106 -28.31 22.82 -3.56
C LYS A 106 -29.24 23.08 -4.76
N SER A 107 -28.91 22.58 -5.95
CA SER A 107 -29.78 22.67 -7.13
C SER A 107 -30.88 21.60 -7.18
N THR A 108 -30.78 20.53 -6.40
CA THR A 108 -31.81 19.47 -6.35
C THR A 108 -33.11 19.95 -5.69
N ASP A 109 -33.04 20.94 -4.80
CA ASP A 109 -34.23 21.55 -4.16
C ASP A 109 -35.00 22.54 -5.07
N ALA A 110 -34.48 22.88 -6.25
CA ALA A 110 -35.12 23.82 -7.17
C ALA A 110 -35.89 23.16 -8.33
N SER A 111 -35.88 21.81 -8.41
CA SER A 111 -36.53 21.05 -9.48
C SER A 111 -37.34 19.88 -8.94
N SER A 112 -38.08 20.11 -7.87
CA SER A 112 -39.12 19.19 -7.39
C SER A 112 -40.45 19.57 -8.05
N GLU A 113 -40.60 19.30 -9.35
CA GLU A 113 -41.91 19.20 -10.03
C GLU A 113 -41.73 18.78 -11.50
N GLN A 114 -41.50 17.49 -11.75
CA GLN A 114 -42.19 16.76 -12.84
C GLN A 114 -41.85 15.28 -12.81
N ASP A 115 -42.90 14.46 -12.96
CA ASP A 115 -42.89 13.02 -13.23
C ASP A 115 -42.22 12.69 -14.57
N SER A 116 -40.95 13.06 -14.74
CA SER A 116 -40.16 12.59 -15.87
C SER A 116 -39.79 11.14 -15.62
N ILE A 117 -40.20 10.23 -16.51
CA ILE A 117 -39.79 8.83 -16.52
C ILE A 117 -38.26 8.79 -16.61
N VAL A 118 -37.58 8.68 -15.46
CA VAL A 118 -36.11 8.64 -15.42
C VAL A 118 -35.65 7.41 -16.22
N PRO A 119 -34.88 7.61 -17.30
CA PRO A 119 -34.36 6.52 -18.12
C PRO A 119 -33.63 5.50 -17.23
N ARG A 120 -33.74 4.21 -17.56
CA ARG A 120 -33.10 3.15 -16.76
C ARG A 120 -31.60 3.38 -16.53
N THR A 121 -30.93 4.05 -17.47
CA THR A 121 -29.50 4.39 -17.46
C THR A 121 -29.15 5.53 -16.50
N GLU A 122 -30.13 6.25 -15.97
CA GLU A 122 -29.97 7.37 -15.04
C GLU A 122 -30.58 7.09 -13.66
N ARG A 123 -31.09 5.86 -13.45
CA ARG A 123 -31.62 5.44 -12.15
C ARG A 123 -30.48 5.10 -11.19
N ASP A 124 -30.21 6.01 -10.28
CA ASP A 124 -29.25 5.87 -9.19
C ASP A 124 -29.91 5.41 -7.86
N LEU A 125 -29.13 5.02 -6.86
CA LEU A 125 -29.61 4.86 -5.49
C LEU A 125 -30.04 6.22 -4.93
N SER A 126 -31.16 6.26 -4.21
CA SER A 126 -31.66 7.53 -3.66
C SER A 126 -30.75 8.05 -2.55
N MET A 127 -30.57 9.38 -2.48
CA MET A 127 -29.77 10.02 -1.43
C MET A 127 -30.25 9.71 -0.01
N LYS A 128 -31.54 9.36 0.16
CA LYS A 128 -32.10 8.88 1.44
C LYS A 128 -31.45 7.57 1.89
N ILE A 129 -31.24 6.61 0.97
CA ILE A 129 -30.57 5.34 1.25
C ILE A 129 -29.11 5.60 1.64
N VAL A 130 -28.44 6.51 0.94
CA VAL A 130 -27.04 6.89 1.24
C VAL A 130 -26.91 7.53 2.63
N GLY A 131 -27.82 8.44 2.98
CA GLY A 131 -27.86 9.08 4.30
C GLY A 131 -28.13 8.08 5.43
N ILE A 132 -29.14 7.23 5.26
CA ILE A 132 -29.46 6.16 6.23
C ILE A 132 -28.29 5.17 6.35
N GLY A 133 -27.69 4.77 5.23
CA GLY A 133 -26.54 3.87 5.20
C GLY A 133 -25.32 4.46 5.91
N SER A 134 -25.07 5.77 5.75
CA SER A 134 -23.99 6.48 6.45
C SER A 134 -24.23 6.52 7.96
N LEU A 135 -25.47 6.78 8.40
CA LEU A 135 -25.82 6.74 9.82
C LEU A 135 -25.74 5.32 10.39
N ALA A 136 -26.19 4.32 9.62
CA ALA A 136 -26.06 2.91 9.99
C ALA A 136 -24.59 2.49 10.10
N LEU A 137 -23.70 3.02 9.27
CA LEU A 137 -22.26 2.78 9.38
C LEU A 137 -21.68 3.35 10.68
N VAL A 138 -22.06 4.58 11.08
CA VAL A 138 -21.64 5.17 12.37
C VAL A 138 -22.12 4.30 13.53
N LEU A 139 -23.38 3.88 13.49
CA LEU A 139 -23.97 3.01 14.51
C LEU A 139 -23.26 1.65 14.56
N LEU A 140 -22.96 1.04 13.40
CA LEU A 140 -22.22 -0.21 13.31
C LEU A 140 -20.82 -0.08 13.91
N ILE A 141 -20.06 0.95 13.55
CA ILE A 141 -18.72 1.21 14.11
C ILE A 141 -18.80 1.39 15.64
N THR A 142 -19.86 2.05 16.13
CA THR A 142 -20.08 2.28 17.56
C THR A 142 -20.34 0.99 18.33
N LEU A 143 -21.12 0.06 17.74
CA LEU A 143 -21.59 -1.14 18.42
C LEU A 143 -20.69 -2.37 18.21
N VAL A 144 -19.85 -2.38 17.18
CA VAL A 144 -18.97 -3.54 16.91
C VAL A 144 -17.91 -3.69 18.02
N PRO A 145 -17.86 -4.85 18.71
CA PRO A 145 -16.92 -5.06 19.81
C PRO A 145 -15.45 -5.01 19.38
N GLY A 146 -15.16 -5.39 18.13
CA GLY A 146 -13.79 -5.47 17.59
C GLY A 146 -13.18 -4.13 17.15
N ILE A 147 -13.93 -3.02 17.21
CA ILE A 147 -13.36 -1.69 16.98
C ILE A 147 -12.62 -1.25 18.25
N PRO A 148 -11.32 -0.89 18.17
CA PRO A 148 -10.59 -0.32 19.30
C PRO A 148 -11.33 0.85 19.94
N GLY A 149 -11.14 1.10 21.24
CA GLY A 149 -11.76 2.19 21.98
C GLY A 149 -12.54 1.71 23.21
N ASP A 150 -12.32 2.39 24.34
CA ASP A 150 -12.84 1.99 25.65
C ASP A 150 -14.28 2.49 25.89
N SER A 151 -14.71 3.51 25.14
CA SER A 151 -16.04 4.11 25.27
C SER A 151 -16.82 4.14 23.96
N TYR A 152 -18.14 4.01 24.06
CA TYR A 152 -19.04 4.20 22.91
C TYR A 152 -18.90 5.60 22.29
N LEU A 153 -18.57 6.62 23.09
CA LEU A 153 -18.33 7.98 22.60
C LEU A 153 -17.09 8.04 21.69
N GLN A 154 -16.00 7.37 22.06
CA GLN A 154 -14.81 7.25 21.20
C GLN A 154 -15.17 6.58 19.87
N LYS A 155 -15.89 5.46 19.91
CA LYS A 155 -16.29 4.73 18.72
C LYS A 155 -17.27 5.52 17.83
N ALA A 156 -18.17 6.30 18.42
CA ALA A 156 -19.05 7.20 17.69
C ALA A 156 -18.28 8.33 17.00
N LEU A 157 -17.27 8.90 17.66
CA LEU A 157 -16.41 9.92 17.05
C LEU A 157 -15.61 9.36 15.86
N ILE A 158 -15.09 8.13 15.96
CA ILE A 158 -14.46 7.43 14.83
C ILE A 158 -15.45 7.31 13.68
N GLY A 159 -16.66 6.82 13.94
CA GLY A 159 -17.69 6.68 12.92
C GLY A 159 -17.99 8.00 12.23
N LEU A 160 -18.10 9.09 13.00
CA LEU A 160 -18.28 10.44 12.47
C LEU A 160 -17.10 10.87 11.59
N LEU A 161 -15.85 10.67 12.04
CA LEU A 161 -14.65 10.99 11.26
C LEU A 161 -14.58 10.19 9.95
N VAL A 162 -14.97 8.91 9.98
CA VAL A 162 -15.04 8.05 8.79
C VAL A 162 -16.07 8.58 7.80
N VAL A 163 -17.23 9.04 8.26
CA VAL A 163 -18.23 9.64 7.37
C VAL A 163 -17.73 10.98 6.80
N ILE A 164 -17.12 11.84 7.62
CA ILE A 164 -16.62 13.15 7.20
C ILE A 164 -15.47 13.00 6.18
N PHE A 165 -14.42 12.26 6.55
CA PHE A 165 -13.29 12.02 5.64
C PHE A 165 -13.71 11.16 4.44
N GLY A 166 -14.62 10.22 4.64
CA GLY A 166 -15.19 9.39 3.58
C GLY A 166 -15.89 10.24 2.54
N ALA A 167 -16.83 11.09 2.95
CA ALA A 167 -17.54 12.00 2.05
C ALA A 167 -16.57 12.91 1.27
N LEU A 168 -15.54 13.43 1.94
CA LEU A 168 -14.51 14.26 1.32
C LEU A 168 -13.69 13.47 0.29
N PHE A 169 -13.04 12.39 0.69
CA PHE A 169 -12.06 11.68 -0.15
C PHE A 169 -12.69 10.74 -1.18
N VAL A 170 -13.89 10.21 -0.95
CA VAL A 170 -14.66 9.47 -1.97
C VAL A 170 -15.02 10.39 -3.13
N THR A 171 -15.48 11.61 -2.84
CA THR A 171 -15.82 12.62 -3.86
C THR A 171 -14.59 13.00 -4.69
N VAL A 172 -13.47 13.23 -4.03
CA VAL A 172 -12.19 13.54 -4.68
C VAL A 172 -11.73 12.38 -5.55
N SER A 173 -11.70 11.17 -4.98
CA SER A 173 -11.26 9.96 -5.66
C SER A 173 -12.06 9.70 -6.92
N SER A 174 -13.40 9.67 -6.81
CA SER A 174 -14.32 9.46 -7.94
C SER A 174 -14.07 10.44 -9.08
N ARG A 175 -13.90 11.73 -8.76
CA ARG A 175 -13.67 12.78 -9.77
C ARG A 175 -12.29 12.71 -10.41
N ILE A 176 -11.23 12.51 -9.61
CA ILE A 176 -9.87 12.39 -10.15
C ILE A 176 -9.81 11.18 -11.07
N VAL A 177 -10.34 10.03 -10.63
CA VAL A 177 -10.36 8.81 -11.44
C VAL A 177 -11.12 9.02 -12.75
N GLY A 178 -12.24 9.75 -12.73
CA GLY A 178 -12.98 10.09 -13.94
C GLY A 178 -12.23 11.02 -14.90
N LEU A 179 -11.34 11.89 -14.40
CA LEU A 179 -10.58 12.86 -15.21
C LEU A 179 -9.24 12.32 -15.71
N VAL A 180 -8.50 11.56 -14.88
CA VAL A 180 -7.12 11.17 -15.14
C VAL A 180 -6.87 9.66 -15.03
N GLY A 181 -7.90 8.86 -14.77
CA GLY A 181 -7.81 7.41 -14.60
C GLY A 181 -7.48 6.96 -13.17
N SER A 182 -7.75 5.69 -12.87
CA SER A 182 -7.53 5.11 -11.53
C SER A 182 -6.06 5.04 -11.15
N SER A 183 -5.18 4.80 -12.12
CA SER A 183 -3.72 4.74 -11.95
C SER A 183 -3.09 6.06 -11.45
N ASN A 184 -3.74 7.20 -11.69
CA ASN A 184 -3.27 8.52 -11.26
C ASN A 184 -3.98 9.04 -10.00
N ASN A 185 -4.85 8.23 -9.39
CA ASN A 185 -5.57 8.60 -8.17
C ASN A 185 -4.61 8.65 -6.97
N PRO A 186 -4.49 9.76 -6.22
CA PRO A 186 -3.55 9.89 -5.11
C PRO A 186 -4.02 9.19 -3.82
N ILE A 187 -4.44 7.91 -3.90
CA ILE A 187 -5.01 7.16 -2.76
C ILE A 187 -4.07 7.18 -1.56
N SER A 188 -2.79 6.85 -1.75
CA SER A 188 -1.80 6.86 -0.68
C SER A 188 -1.63 8.25 -0.02
N GLY A 189 -1.70 9.32 -0.81
CA GLY A 189 -1.65 10.70 -0.28
C GLY A 189 -2.88 11.05 0.55
N MET A 190 -4.07 10.63 0.10
CA MET A 190 -5.33 10.80 0.84
C MET A 190 -5.31 10.00 2.15
N THR A 191 -4.82 8.76 2.14
CA THR A 191 -4.69 7.94 3.36
C THR A 191 -3.74 8.56 4.37
N ILE A 192 -2.54 9.00 3.95
CA ILE A 192 -1.58 9.67 4.83
C ILE A 192 -2.20 10.94 5.42
N ALA A 193 -2.87 11.74 4.61
CA ALA A 193 -3.55 12.95 5.06
C ALA A 193 -4.63 12.64 6.13
N THR A 194 -5.45 11.62 5.90
CA THR A 194 -6.45 11.16 6.87
C THR A 194 -5.80 10.73 8.17
N VAL A 195 -4.76 9.90 8.09
CA VAL A 195 -4.05 9.38 9.26
C VAL A 195 -3.48 10.53 10.09
N MET A 196 -2.75 11.45 9.45
CA MET A 196 -2.16 12.61 10.13
C MET A 196 -3.21 13.55 10.71
N ALA A 197 -4.26 13.89 9.95
CA ALA A 197 -5.34 14.73 10.43
C ALA A 197 -6.08 14.09 11.61
N THR A 198 -6.33 12.77 11.55
CA THR A 198 -6.97 12.02 12.64
C THR A 198 -6.08 12.01 13.89
N SER A 199 -4.77 11.77 13.75
CA SER A 199 -3.83 11.88 14.87
C SER A 199 -3.84 13.28 15.50
N LEU A 200 -3.80 14.35 14.69
CA LEU A 200 -3.82 15.72 15.21
C LEU A 200 -5.14 16.06 15.91
N ILE A 201 -6.28 15.60 15.38
CA ILE A 201 -7.59 15.76 16.04
C ILE A 201 -7.59 15.03 17.39
N PHE A 202 -7.06 13.80 17.44
CA PHE A 202 -6.98 13.02 18.66
C PHE A 202 -6.11 13.72 19.71
N ILE A 203 -4.91 14.19 19.35
CA ILE A 203 -4.07 15.00 20.24
C ILE A 203 -4.83 16.24 20.73
N GLY A 204 -5.53 16.94 19.83
CA GLY A 204 -6.31 18.14 20.15
C GLY A 204 -7.43 17.90 21.16
N VAL A 205 -8.01 16.70 21.21
CA VAL A 205 -9.03 16.31 22.22
C VAL A 205 -8.43 15.57 23.43
N GLY A 206 -7.10 15.53 23.54
CA GLY A 206 -6.38 14.89 24.65
C GLY A 206 -6.19 13.37 24.53
N TRP A 207 -6.43 12.79 23.36
CA TRP A 207 -6.28 11.36 23.09
C TRP A 207 -4.89 11.08 22.48
N SER A 208 -3.92 10.78 23.35
CA SER A 208 -2.54 10.50 22.95
C SER A 208 -2.02 9.21 23.56
N GLY A 209 -0.98 8.64 22.96
CA GLY A 209 -0.35 7.39 23.40
C GLY A 209 -0.90 6.10 22.79
N PRO A 210 -0.37 4.94 23.21
CA PRO A 210 -0.52 3.65 22.53
C PRO A 210 -1.97 3.15 22.39
N ALA A 211 -2.84 3.50 23.35
CA ALA A 211 -4.26 3.12 23.31
C ALA A 211 -4.99 3.68 22.08
N PHE A 212 -4.54 4.83 21.55
CA PHE A 212 -5.21 5.53 20.45
C PHE A 212 -4.57 5.32 19.08
N GLU A 213 -3.40 4.69 18.99
CA GLU A 213 -2.75 4.40 17.70
C GLU A 213 -3.58 3.46 16.80
N PRO A 214 -4.18 2.35 17.31
CA PRO A 214 -5.00 1.47 16.48
C PRO A 214 -6.26 2.15 15.96
N LEU A 215 -6.83 3.09 16.73
CA LEU A 215 -8.00 3.88 16.34
C LEU A 215 -7.72 4.73 15.09
N VAL A 216 -6.55 5.38 15.04
CA VAL A 216 -6.12 6.16 13.87
C VAL A 216 -5.92 5.24 12.66
N LEU A 217 -5.30 4.08 12.85
CA LEU A 217 -5.12 3.08 11.79
C LEU A 217 -6.46 2.62 11.20
N VAL A 218 -7.47 2.43 12.05
CA VAL A 218 -8.82 2.02 11.66
C VAL A 218 -9.49 3.09 10.79
N VAL A 219 -9.40 4.37 11.17
CA VAL A 219 -9.90 5.48 10.33
C VAL A 219 -9.15 5.53 9.00
N GLY A 220 -7.82 5.55 9.03
CA GLY A 220 -6.98 5.60 7.82
C GLY A 220 -7.24 4.44 6.87
N GLY A 221 -7.35 3.21 7.40
CA GLY A 221 -7.64 2.01 6.64
C GLY A 221 -9.02 2.04 5.99
N MET A 222 -10.06 2.44 6.73
CA MET A 222 -11.41 2.59 6.17
C MET A 222 -11.45 3.64 5.05
N ILE A 223 -10.79 4.78 5.24
CA ILE A 223 -10.76 5.83 4.20
C ILE A 223 -9.93 5.40 2.99
N CYS A 224 -8.84 4.66 3.19
CA CYS A 224 -8.07 4.07 2.09
C CYS A 224 -8.96 3.17 1.20
N ILE A 225 -9.70 2.25 1.83
CA ILE A 225 -10.62 1.33 1.14
C ILE A 225 -11.76 2.11 0.48
N ALA A 226 -12.35 3.07 1.17
CA ALA A 226 -13.44 3.89 0.63
C ALA A 226 -12.99 4.70 -0.60
N ALA A 227 -11.82 5.34 -0.53
CA ALA A 227 -11.26 6.09 -1.65
C ALA A 227 -10.93 5.17 -2.83
N ALA A 228 -10.31 4.01 -2.59
CA ALA A 228 -10.02 3.04 -3.64
C ALA A 228 -11.31 2.54 -4.33
N ASN A 229 -12.30 2.11 -3.53
CA ASN A 229 -13.59 1.63 -4.04
C ASN A 229 -14.36 2.73 -4.77
N ALA A 230 -14.33 3.97 -4.30
CA ALA A 230 -14.97 5.10 -5.00
C ALA A 230 -14.39 5.29 -6.41
N GLY A 231 -13.09 5.16 -6.55
CA GLY A 231 -12.42 5.22 -7.85
C GLY A 231 -12.83 4.06 -8.76
N GLY A 232 -12.78 2.82 -8.25
CA GLY A 232 -13.20 1.62 -8.98
C GLY A 232 -14.66 1.70 -9.43
N THR A 233 -15.58 1.98 -8.50
CA THR A 233 -17.00 2.16 -8.79
C THR A 233 -17.24 3.21 -9.87
N SER A 234 -16.50 4.31 -9.88
CA SER A 234 -16.65 5.35 -10.91
C SER A 234 -16.25 4.87 -12.31
N GLN A 235 -15.21 4.03 -12.40
CA GLN A 235 -14.83 3.38 -13.67
C GLN A 235 -15.85 2.32 -14.09
N ASP A 236 -16.38 1.55 -13.15
CA ASP A 236 -17.39 0.53 -13.42
C ASP A 236 -18.71 1.15 -13.89
N LEU A 237 -19.10 2.28 -13.30
CA LEU A 237 -20.26 3.07 -13.73
C LEU A 237 -20.03 3.69 -15.11
N LYS A 238 -18.80 4.15 -15.43
CA LYS A 238 -18.46 4.63 -16.77
C LYS A 238 -18.59 3.51 -17.82
N SER A 239 -17.99 2.35 -17.56
CA SER A 239 -18.11 1.17 -18.43
C SER A 239 -19.57 0.73 -18.57
N GLY A 240 -20.31 0.72 -17.46
CA GLY A 240 -21.73 0.44 -17.41
C GLY A 240 -22.56 1.39 -18.28
N TYR A 241 -22.30 2.69 -18.17
CA TYR A 241 -22.96 3.70 -18.98
C TYR A 241 -22.73 3.47 -20.48
N ILE A 242 -21.50 3.14 -20.89
CA ILE A 242 -21.15 2.87 -22.29
C ILE A 242 -21.93 1.67 -22.85
N VAL A 243 -22.11 0.61 -22.06
CA VAL A 243 -22.86 -0.60 -22.48
C VAL A 243 -24.38 -0.51 -22.20
N GLY A 244 -24.87 0.62 -21.70
CA GLY A 244 -26.29 0.84 -21.41
C GLY A 244 -26.82 0.08 -20.19
N ALA A 245 -25.98 -0.17 -19.19
CA ALA A 245 -26.35 -0.78 -17.92
C ALA A 245 -27.14 0.19 -17.02
N THR A 246 -27.91 -0.37 -16.06
CA THR A 246 -28.63 0.41 -15.04
C THR A 246 -27.73 0.64 -13.82
N PRO A 247 -27.34 1.89 -13.49
CA PRO A 247 -26.41 2.21 -12.40
C PRO A 247 -26.78 1.59 -11.05
N ARG A 248 -28.06 1.64 -10.66
CA ARG A 248 -28.57 1.02 -9.44
C ARG A 248 -28.18 -0.46 -9.31
N ASN A 249 -28.33 -1.25 -10.37
CA ASN A 249 -28.04 -2.68 -10.32
C ASN A 249 -26.53 -2.93 -10.21
N GLN A 250 -25.71 -2.09 -10.85
CA GLN A 250 -24.26 -2.16 -10.73
C GLN A 250 -23.81 -1.83 -9.30
N GLN A 251 -24.35 -0.78 -8.68
CA GLN A 251 -24.01 -0.42 -7.30
C GLN A 251 -24.41 -1.52 -6.30
N ILE A 252 -25.57 -2.14 -6.47
CA ILE A 252 -25.99 -3.27 -5.63
C ILE A 252 -25.02 -4.46 -5.81
N ALA A 253 -24.65 -4.79 -7.05
CA ALA A 253 -23.69 -5.86 -7.32
C ALA A 253 -22.31 -5.57 -6.71
N LEU A 254 -21.83 -4.33 -6.82
CA LEU A 254 -20.58 -3.87 -6.20
C LEU A 254 -20.65 -3.96 -4.68
N PHE A 255 -21.79 -3.63 -4.07
CA PHE A 255 -21.98 -3.74 -2.62
C PHE A 255 -21.90 -5.20 -2.15
N VAL A 256 -22.57 -6.12 -2.84
CA VAL A 256 -22.48 -7.56 -2.56
C VAL A 256 -21.05 -8.06 -2.74
N GLY A 257 -20.40 -7.70 -3.85
CA GLY A 257 -19.02 -8.06 -4.13
C GLY A 257 -18.05 -7.57 -3.07
N ALA A 258 -18.21 -6.33 -2.59
CA ALA A 258 -17.39 -5.75 -1.53
C ALA A 258 -17.60 -6.45 -0.18
N ILE A 259 -18.82 -6.83 0.17
CA ILE A 259 -19.10 -7.59 1.40
C ILE A 259 -18.43 -8.97 1.32
N VAL A 260 -18.67 -9.72 0.25
CA VAL A 260 -18.09 -11.06 0.08
C VAL A 260 -16.56 -10.98 0.10
N SER A 261 -15.98 -10.02 -0.64
CA SER A 261 -14.53 -9.82 -0.68
C SER A 261 -13.96 -9.43 0.68
N SER A 262 -14.61 -8.54 1.43
CA SER A 262 -14.11 -8.12 2.75
C SER A 262 -14.14 -9.27 3.77
N VAL A 263 -15.15 -10.14 3.73
CA VAL A 263 -15.21 -11.35 4.57
C VAL A 263 -14.08 -12.32 4.20
N VAL A 264 -13.92 -12.64 2.91
CA VAL A 264 -12.88 -13.57 2.45
C VAL A 264 -11.46 -13.04 2.75
N ILE A 265 -11.21 -11.76 2.47
CA ILE A 265 -9.92 -11.11 2.77
C ILE A 265 -9.69 -11.10 4.28
N GLY A 266 -10.69 -10.73 5.09
CA GLY A 266 -10.58 -10.70 6.55
C GLY A 266 -10.26 -12.07 7.14
N LEU A 267 -10.92 -13.13 6.67
CA LEU A 267 -10.62 -14.51 7.07
C LEU A 267 -9.22 -14.94 6.65
N THR A 268 -8.80 -14.58 5.43
CA THR A 268 -7.47 -14.89 4.91
C THR A 268 -6.40 -14.19 5.75
N VAL A 269 -6.52 -12.89 5.98
CA VAL A 269 -5.59 -12.12 6.82
C VAL A 269 -5.52 -12.68 8.24
N LYS A 270 -6.67 -12.99 8.86
CA LYS A 270 -6.72 -13.59 10.19
C LYS A 270 -6.07 -14.97 10.25
N PHE A 271 -6.17 -15.74 9.17
CA PHE A 271 -5.51 -17.04 9.05
C PHE A 271 -4.00 -16.88 8.91
N LEU A 272 -3.55 -15.99 8.01
CA LEU A 272 -2.14 -15.70 7.76
C LEU A 272 -1.41 -15.09 8.97
N ASP A 273 -2.13 -14.33 9.80
CA ASP A 273 -1.57 -13.69 10.98
C ASP A 273 -1.32 -14.66 12.15
N ARG A 274 -1.82 -15.91 12.06
CA ARG A 274 -1.56 -16.92 13.08
C ARG A 274 -0.07 -17.29 13.11
N PRO A 275 0.63 -17.06 14.23
CA PRO A 275 2.03 -17.47 14.36
C PRO A 275 2.14 -19.01 14.41
N THR A 276 3.21 -19.55 13.82
CA THR A 276 3.58 -20.97 14.01
C THR A 276 4.11 -21.20 15.42
N SER A 277 4.19 -22.46 15.86
CA SER A 277 4.73 -22.80 17.19
C SER A 277 6.15 -22.24 17.41
N GLU A 278 6.98 -22.25 16.37
CA GLU A 278 8.33 -21.64 16.40
C GLU A 278 8.28 -20.12 16.55
N MET A 279 7.35 -19.45 15.86
CA MET A 279 7.16 -18.00 15.97
C MET A 279 6.72 -17.62 17.39
N VAL A 280 5.80 -18.37 17.98
CA VAL A 280 5.37 -18.17 19.38
C VAL A 280 6.54 -18.40 20.35
N ALA A 281 7.38 -19.41 20.12
CA ALA A 281 8.57 -19.66 20.92
C ALA A 281 9.58 -18.48 20.85
N ASN A 282 9.63 -17.80 19.70
CA ASN A 282 10.42 -16.59 19.49
C ASN A 282 9.71 -15.29 19.94
N GLY A 283 8.59 -15.39 20.66
CA GLY A 283 7.84 -14.23 21.17
C GLY A 283 7.03 -13.47 20.13
N ILE A 284 6.85 -14.02 18.94
CA ILE A 284 6.05 -13.40 17.86
C ILE A 284 4.58 -13.76 18.06
N THR A 285 3.77 -12.74 18.36
CA THR A 285 2.32 -12.87 18.57
C THR A 285 1.49 -12.68 17.31
N HIS A 286 2.02 -11.95 16.33
CA HIS A 286 1.41 -11.67 15.04
C HIS A 286 2.38 -12.03 13.94
N ALA A 287 1.96 -12.93 13.04
CA ALA A 287 2.84 -13.37 11.95
C ALA A 287 3.02 -12.28 10.89
N ILE A 288 2.03 -11.43 10.66
CA ILE A 288 2.13 -10.31 9.72
C ILE A 288 2.99 -9.20 10.34
N GLY A 289 3.94 -8.69 9.56
CA GLY A 289 4.97 -7.76 10.02
C GLY A 289 6.25 -8.44 10.53
N SER A 290 6.27 -9.78 10.62
CA SER A 290 7.49 -10.56 10.84
C SER A 290 8.32 -10.70 9.56
N ASP A 291 9.45 -11.40 9.64
CA ASP A 291 10.31 -11.67 8.46
C ASP A 291 9.70 -12.64 7.48
N LYS A 292 8.83 -13.53 7.97
CA LYS A 292 8.11 -14.47 7.12
C LYS A 292 7.04 -13.75 6.30
N TYR A 293 6.33 -12.80 6.91
CA TYR A 293 5.28 -12.01 6.26
C TYR A 293 5.52 -10.52 6.45
N PRO A 294 6.52 -9.94 5.78
CA PRO A 294 6.83 -8.53 5.95
C PRO A 294 5.67 -7.69 5.42
N ALA A 295 5.26 -6.69 6.20
CA ALA A 295 4.22 -5.73 5.83
C ALA A 295 4.76 -4.30 5.81
N PRO A 296 5.71 -3.94 4.90
CA PRO A 296 6.42 -2.66 4.98
C PRO A 296 5.49 -1.45 4.97
N GLN A 297 4.45 -1.45 4.12
CA GLN A 297 3.48 -0.35 4.04
C GLN A 297 2.65 -0.22 5.33
N GLY A 298 2.26 -1.35 5.93
CA GLY A 298 1.54 -1.37 7.21
C GLY A 298 2.43 -0.86 8.35
N THR A 299 3.68 -1.33 8.42
CA THR A 299 4.63 -0.84 9.42
C THR A 299 4.95 0.64 9.23
N LEU A 300 5.05 1.13 7.98
CA LEU A 300 5.25 2.54 7.70
C LEU A 300 4.13 3.40 8.30
N MET A 301 2.87 3.01 8.06
CA MET A 301 1.71 3.71 8.63
C MET A 301 1.73 3.66 10.16
N ALA A 302 2.06 2.50 10.73
CA ALA A 302 2.19 2.35 12.18
C ALA A 302 3.30 3.25 12.76
N THR A 303 4.47 3.34 12.12
CA THR A 303 5.57 4.21 12.55
C THR A 303 5.16 5.69 12.54
N LEU A 304 4.49 6.15 11.49
CA LEU A 304 4.00 7.53 11.42
C LEU A 304 2.98 7.83 12.52
N ILE A 305 2.03 6.92 12.76
CA ILE A 305 0.99 7.10 13.77
C ILE A 305 1.57 7.08 15.17
N LYS A 306 2.36 6.06 15.49
CA LYS A 306 3.10 5.94 16.76
C LYS A 306 3.84 7.23 17.03
N GLY A 307 4.65 7.64 16.06
CA GLY A 307 5.45 8.83 16.18
C GLY A 307 4.72 10.13 16.44
N ILE A 308 3.57 10.34 15.78
CA ILE A 308 2.72 11.52 16.03
C ILE A 308 2.05 11.41 17.41
N GLN A 309 1.51 10.23 17.76
CA GLN A 309 0.73 10.02 19.00
C GLN A 309 1.58 9.90 20.28
N SER A 310 2.80 9.39 20.19
CA SER A 310 3.73 9.21 21.33
C SER A 310 4.67 10.39 21.51
N GLY A 311 4.82 11.25 20.50
CA GLY A 311 5.83 12.31 20.47
C GLY A 311 7.28 11.78 20.46
N SER A 312 7.48 10.47 20.35
CA SER A 312 8.77 9.80 20.55
C SER A 312 9.52 9.52 19.23
N LEU A 313 9.10 10.14 18.12
CA LEU A 313 9.85 10.03 16.88
C LEU A 313 11.16 10.79 17.00
N ASP A 314 12.24 10.18 16.51
CA ASP A 314 13.46 10.90 16.21
C ASP A 314 13.24 11.79 14.99
N TRP A 315 12.62 12.95 15.24
CA TRP A 315 12.20 13.93 14.24
C TRP A 315 13.34 14.32 13.30
N GLN A 316 14.58 14.22 13.76
CA GLN A 316 15.80 14.41 12.98
C GLN A 316 15.76 13.59 11.67
N TYR A 317 15.52 12.28 11.77
CA TYR A 317 15.51 11.38 10.61
C TYR A 317 14.27 11.62 9.72
N ILE A 318 13.13 11.91 10.34
CA ILE A 318 11.90 12.25 9.62
C ILE A 318 12.09 13.52 8.80
N PHE A 319 12.71 14.56 9.35
CA PHE A 319 13.00 15.80 8.64
C PHE A 319 14.03 15.60 7.54
N VAL A 320 15.08 14.80 7.76
CA VAL A 320 16.02 14.42 6.69
C VAL A 320 15.25 13.80 5.52
N GLY A 321 14.35 12.85 5.80
CA GLY A 321 13.45 12.27 4.80
C GLY A 321 12.58 13.30 4.08
N ALA A 322 11.96 14.20 4.84
CA ALA A 322 11.10 15.24 4.29
C ALA A 322 11.87 16.18 3.35
N PHE A 323 13.07 16.60 3.71
CA PHE A 323 13.92 17.42 2.85
C PHE A 323 14.44 16.67 1.63
N VAL A 324 14.71 15.36 1.74
CA VAL A 324 14.98 14.53 0.55
C VAL A 324 13.78 14.57 -0.41
N ALA A 325 12.55 14.42 0.09
CA ALA A 325 11.35 14.53 -0.75
C ALA A 325 11.21 15.92 -1.40
N VAL A 326 11.53 17.00 -0.67
CA VAL A 326 11.56 18.37 -1.21
C VAL A 326 12.60 18.52 -2.31
N VAL A 327 13.83 18.02 -2.11
CA VAL A 327 14.89 18.05 -3.14
C VAL A 327 14.42 17.35 -4.41
N MET A 328 13.83 16.16 -4.29
CA MET A 328 13.30 15.44 -5.45
C MET A 328 12.20 16.23 -6.17
N GLU A 329 11.36 16.94 -5.41
CA GLU A 329 10.31 17.78 -5.97
C GLU A 329 10.87 19.00 -6.70
N LEU A 330 11.91 19.64 -6.17
CA LEU A 330 12.64 20.73 -6.83
C LEU A 330 13.32 20.24 -8.12
N CYS A 331 13.76 18.98 -8.18
CA CYS A 331 14.25 18.34 -9.40
C CYS A 331 13.13 17.97 -10.41
N GLY A 332 11.87 18.29 -10.13
CA GLY A 332 10.72 17.97 -10.99
C GLY A 332 10.36 16.48 -11.02
N ILE A 333 10.75 15.73 -9.98
CA ILE A 333 10.47 14.30 -9.83
C ILE A 333 9.33 14.13 -8.81
N LYS A 334 8.35 13.27 -9.13
CA LYS A 334 7.27 12.93 -8.20
C LYS A 334 7.85 12.27 -6.95
N SER A 335 7.95 13.04 -5.88
CA SER A 335 8.63 12.68 -4.62
C SER A 335 8.07 11.42 -3.96
N LEU A 336 6.75 11.17 -4.04
CA LEU A 336 6.12 10.01 -3.42
C LEU A 336 6.64 8.66 -3.98
N SER A 337 6.76 8.52 -5.31
CA SER A 337 7.26 7.27 -5.91
C SER A 337 8.72 6.98 -5.54
N PHE A 338 9.53 8.04 -5.46
CA PHE A 338 10.91 7.95 -5.00
C PHE A 338 10.97 7.56 -3.52
N ALA A 339 10.18 8.23 -2.68
CA ALA A 339 10.17 8.02 -1.23
C ALA A 339 9.76 6.59 -0.84
N VAL A 340 8.76 6.02 -1.54
CA VAL A 340 8.37 4.62 -1.36
C VAL A 340 9.56 3.70 -1.68
N GLY A 341 10.30 4.00 -2.74
CA GLY A 341 11.51 3.28 -3.08
C GLY A 341 12.62 3.39 -2.04
N ALA A 342 12.81 4.58 -1.45
CA ALA A 342 13.79 4.82 -0.39
C ALA A 342 13.44 4.10 0.92
N TYR A 343 12.15 3.92 1.19
CA TYR A 343 11.66 3.16 2.34
C TYR A 343 11.76 1.65 2.15
N LEU A 344 11.50 1.15 0.95
CA LEU A 344 11.41 -0.30 0.69
C LEU A 344 12.80 -0.95 0.52
N PRO A 345 12.92 -2.27 0.82
CA PRO A 345 14.14 -3.01 0.53
C PRO A 345 14.46 -3.02 -0.96
N LEU A 346 15.76 -2.94 -1.30
CA LEU A 346 16.19 -2.98 -2.71
C LEU A 346 15.75 -4.27 -3.42
N SER A 347 15.68 -5.39 -2.69
CA SER A 347 15.18 -6.67 -3.19
C SER A 347 13.73 -6.61 -3.69
N THR A 348 12.92 -5.66 -3.20
CA THR A 348 11.54 -5.46 -3.66
C THR A 348 11.44 -4.47 -4.82
N THR A 349 12.30 -3.45 -4.85
CA THR A 349 12.25 -2.38 -5.85
C THR A 349 12.97 -2.75 -7.15
N LEU A 350 14.01 -3.59 -7.08
CA LEU A 350 14.80 -4.01 -8.23
C LEU A 350 13.99 -4.86 -9.24
N PRO A 351 13.18 -5.86 -8.86
CA PRO A 351 12.32 -6.58 -9.80
C PRO A 351 11.32 -5.65 -10.53
N ILE A 352 10.77 -4.66 -9.82
CA ILE A 352 9.88 -3.64 -10.40
C ILE A 352 10.62 -2.82 -11.46
N PHE A 353 11.86 -2.42 -11.17
CA PHE A 353 12.72 -1.73 -12.13
C PHE A 353 13.00 -2.58 -13.36
N ILE A 354 13.33 -3.85 -13.20
CA ILE A 354 13.61 -4.77 -14.32
C ILE A 354 12.37 -4.92 -15.21
N GLY A 355 11.18 -5.08 -14.63
CA GLY A 355 9.92 -5.08 -15.40
C GLY A 355 9.72 -3.78 -16.19
N GLY A 356 9.97 -2.63 -15.56
CA GLY A 356 9.91 -1.32 -16.22
C GLY A 356 10.98 -1.12 -17.31
N ALA A 357 12.17 -1.69 -17.12
CA ALA A 357 13.26 -1.68 -18.11
C ALA A 357 12.90 -2.54 -19.32
N ILE A 358 12.32 -3.73 -19.11
CA ILE A 358 11.81 -4.60 -20.17
C ILE A 358 10.76 -3.84 -21.00
N LYS A 359 9.79 -3.18 -20.35
CA LYS A 359 8.81 -2.34 -21.05
C LYS A 359 9.50 -1.28 -21.92
N GLY A 360 10.42 -0.51 -21.35
CA GLY A 360 11.16 0.51 -22.11
C GLY A 360 11.96 -0.05 -23.30
N ILE A 361 12.53 -1.25 -23.17
CA ILE A 361 13.22 -1.95 -24.27
C ILE A 361 12.22 -2.40 -25.35
N VAL A 362 11.08 -2.96 -24.95
CA VAL A 362 10.01 -3.38 -25.87
C VAL A 362 9.49 -2.19 -26.66
N ASP A 363 9.15 -1.09 -26.00
CA ASP A 363 8.61 0.11 -26.63
C ASP A 363 9.62 0.69 -27.64
N SER A 364 10.90 0.79 -27.22
CA SER A 364 11.99 1.25 -28.09
C SER A 364 12.18 0.34 -29.31
N ARG A 365 12.02 -0.97 -29.17
CA ARG A 365 12.16 -1.94 -30.27
C ARG A 365 10.94 -1.94 -31.19
N LYS A 366 9.72 -1.83 -30.68
CA LYS A 366 8.49 -1.70 -31.47
C LYS A 366 8.54 -0.44 -32.33
N ALA A 367 8.92 0.69 -31.74
CA ALA A 367 9.11 1.97 -32.44
C ALA A 367 10.13 1.86 -33.58
N ARG A 368 11.31 1.26 -33.33
CA ARG A 368 12.35 1.05 -34.36
C ARG A 368 11.90 0.15 -35.51
N LYS A 369 11.08 -0.86 -35.22
CA LYS A 369 10.58 -1.81 -36.23
C LYS A 369 9.36 -1.31 -37.00
N LYS A 370 8.89 -0.07 -36.76
CA LYS A 370 7.62 0.46 -37.30
C LYS A 370 6.45 -0.50 -37.09
N ILE A 371 6.51 -1.31 -36.03
CA ILE A 371 5.34 -2.07 -35.57
C ILE A 371 4.44 -0.99 -34.97
N ALA A 372 3.24 -0.81 -35.53
CA ALA A 372 2.31 0.23 -35.09
C ALA A 372 2.26 0.25 -33.55
N THR A 373 2.80 1.32 -32.95
CA THR A 373 2.62 1.58 -31.53
C THR A 373 1.17 1.95 -31.37
N ALA A 374 0.44 1.03 -30.75
CA ALA A 374 -0.96 1.17 -30.39
C ALA A 374 -1.16 2.47 -29.60
N SER A 375 -2.37 3.02 -29.65
CA SER A 375 -2.77 4.18 -28.84
C SER A 375 -2.53 3.91 -27.34
N GLY A 376 -2.43 4.95 -26.51
CA GLY A 376 -2.15 4.78 -25.07
C GLY A 376 -3.15 3.87 -24.33
N GLU A 377 -4.38 3.72 -24.84
CA GLU A 377 -5.40 2.79 -24.30
C GLU A 377 -5.16 1.34 -24.75
N GLU A 378 -4.73 1.11 -26.00
CA GLU A 378 -4.35 -0.23 -26.48
C GLU A 378 -3.04 -0.72 -25.84
N GLU A 379 -2.18 0.19 -25.39
CA GLU A 379 -0.94 -0.14 -24.68
C GLU A 379 -1.20 -0.73 -23.28
N GLU A 380 -2.25 -0.27 -22.58
CA GLU A 380 -2.69 -0.85 -21.30
C GLU A 380 -3.27 -2.28 -21.49
N LEU A 381 -3.85 -2.56 -22.65
CA LEU A 381 -4.37 -3.87 -23.06
C LEU A 381 -3.35 -4.72 -23.83
N GLY A 382 -2.11 -4.25 -23.98
CA GLY A 382 -1.08 -4.97 -24.73
C GLY A 382 -0.77 -6.34 -24.12
N LYS A 383 -0.42 -7.31 -24.96
CA LYS A 383 -0.15 -8.70 -24.55
C LYS A 383 0.85 -8.81 -23.38
N GLY A 384 1.85 -7.94 -23.34
CA GLY A 384 2.83 -7.88 -22.24
C GLY A 384 2.23 -7.44 -20.91
N ASN A 385 1.36 -6.43 -20.92
CA ASN A 385 0.72 -5.91 -19.70
C ASN A 385 -0.31 -6.92 -19.16
N LEU A 386 -1.11 -7.54 -20.05
CA LEU A 386 -2.01 -8.63 -19.69
C LEU A 386 -1.28 -9.84 -19.10
N PHE A 387 -0.16 -10.25 -19.70
CA PHE A 387 0.65 -11.34 -19.16
C PHE A 387 1.24 -11.00 -17.79
N ALA A 388 1.77 -9.79 -17.60
CA ALA A 388 2.27 -9.33 -16.31
C ALA A 388 1.17 -9.31 -15.24
N THR A 389 -0.02 -8.80 -15.55
CA THR A 389 -1.19 -8.84 -14.65
C THR A 389 -1.58 -10.27 -14.31
N GLY A 390 -1.53 -11.18 -15.30
CA GLY A 390 -1.76 -12.62 -15.09
C GLY A 390 -0.74 -13.27 -14.15
N LEU A 391 0.54 -12.92 -14.28
CA LEU A 391 1.60 -13.39 -13.37
C LEU A 391 1.37 -12.89 -11.94
N VAL A 392 0.97 -11.62 -11.77
CA VAL A 392 0.66 -11.05 -10.45
C VAL A 392 -0.53 -11.77 -9.82
N ALA A 393 -1.62 -11.97 -10.57
CA ALA A 393 -2.81 -12.66 -10.08
C ALA A 393 -2.52 -14.14 -9.74
N GLY A 394 -1.84 -14.85 -10.64
CA GLY A 394 -1.46 -16.25 -10.45
C GLY A 394 -0.52 -16.44 -9.26
N GLY A 395 0.49 -15.58 -9.12
CA GLY A 395 1.41 -15.58 -8.00
C GLY A 395 0.72 -15.29 -6.67
N ALA A 396 -0.22 -14.34 -6.64
CA ALA A 396 -1.02 -14.04 -5.44
C ALA A 396 -1.91 -15.22 -5.03
N ILE A 397 -2.61 -15.86 -5.99
CA ILE A 397 -3.45 -17.03 -5.72
C ILE A 397 -2.60 -18.21 -5.23
N ALA A 398 -1.48 -18.51 -5.90
CA ALA A 398 -0.55 -19.55 -5.47
C ALA A 398 0.02 -19.27 -4.08
N GLY A 399 0.40 -18.02 -3.79
CA GLY A 399 0.88 -17.61 -2.47
C GLY A 399 -0.17 -17.80 -1.39
N VAL A 400 -1.43 -17.42 -1.64
CA VAL A 400 -2.55 -17.66 -0.72
C VAL A 400 -2.78 -19.16 -0.49
N LEU A 401 -2.75 -19.98 -1.55
CA LEU A 401 -2.88 -21.44 -1.43
C LEU A 401 -1.77 -22.07 -0.59
N ILE A 402 -0.50 -21.73 -0.88
CA ILE A 402 0.65 -22.21 -0.11
C ILE A 402 0.53 -21.79 1.35
N ALA A 403 0.13 -20.55 1.60
CA ALA A 403 0.00 -20.06 2.94
C ALA A 403 -1.14 -20.77 3.71
N PHE A 404 -2.28 -21.04 3.06
CA PHE A 404 -3.35 -21.87 3.64
C PHE A 404 -2.88 -23.29 3.99
N LEU A 405 -2.14 -23.93 3.09
CA LEU A 405 -1.55 -25.25 3.34
C LEU A 405 -0.57 -25.19 4.53
N SER A 406 0.32 -24.20 4.56
CA SER A 406 1.32 -24.04 5.62
C SER A 406 0.73 -23.78 7.01
N GLY A 407 -0.49 -23.23 7.09
CA GLY A 407 -1.17 -22.99 8.36
C GLY A 407 -1.88 -24.22 8.95
N THR A 408 -1.71 -25.41 8.35
CA THR A 408 -2.25 -26.68 8.86
C THR A 408 -1.13 -27.71 9.01
N SER A 409 -1.17 -28.54 10.05
CA SER A 409 -0.13 -29.56 10.30
C SER A 409 0.01 -30.56 9.14
N GLY A 410 -1.11 -30.97 8.53
CA GLY A 410 -1.12 -31.84 7.36
C GLY A 410 -0.54 -31.16 6.11
N GLY A 411 -0.88 -29.89 5.89
CA GLY A 411 -0.34 -29.13 4.76
C GLY A 411 1.14 -28.80 4.94
N GLU A 412 1.61 -28.52 6.15
CA GLU A 412 3.04 -28.36 6.46
C GLU A 412 3.83 -29.65 6.18
N THR A 413 3.30 -30.81 6.58
CA THR A 413 3.90 -32.11 6.27
C THR A 413 3.99 -32.34 4.76
N PHE A 414 2.91 -32.03 4.03
CA PHE A 414 2.89 -32.13 2.57
C PHE A 414 3.89 -31.18 1.91
N LEU A 415 3.91 -29.90 2.33
CA LEU A 415 4.83 -28.89 1.81
C LEU A 415 6.28 -29.28 2.07
N ASN A 416 6.60 -29.80 3.26
CA ASN A 416 7.94 -30.29 3.59
C ASN A 416 8.33 -31.52 2.77
N ALA A 417 7.38 -32.41 2.44
CA ALA A 417 7.64 -33.57 1.60
C ALA A 417 7.96 -33.20 0.14
N ILE A 418 7.40 -32.11 -0.38
CA ILE A 418 7.70 -31.59 -1.73
C ILE A 418 8.82 -30.54 -1.74
N ASN A 419 9.25 -30.07 -0.56
CA ASN A 419 10.27 -29.03 -0.47
C ASN A 419 11.64 -29.58 -0.89
N MET A 420 12.11 -29.14 -2.05
CA MET A 420 13.42 -29.52 -2.59
C MET A 420 14.56 -28.60 -2.16
N GLU A 421 14.30 -27.60 -1.31
CA GLU A 421 15.28 -26.60 -0.88
C GLU A 421 16.54 -27.25 -0.31
N HIS A 422 16.41 -28.19 0.63
CA HIS A 422 17.57 -28.86 1.24
C HIS A 422 18.37 -29.67 0.20
N GLY A 423 17.69 -30.36 -0.71
CA GLY A 423 18.35 -31.11 -1.78
C GLY A 423 19.11 -30.22 -2.76
N LEU A 424 18.51 -29.09 -3.14
CA LEU A 424 19.13 -28.11 -4.02
C LEU A 424 20.29 -27.37 -3.34
N LEU A 425 20.14 -26.98 -2.07
CA LEU A 425 21.19 -26.35 -1.28
C LEU A 425 22.40 -27.28 -1.12
N ASN A 426 22.16 -28.57 -0.82
CA ASN A 426 23.24 -29.55 -0.70
C ASN A 426 23.96 -29.79 -2.04
N ALA A 427 23.25 -29.76 -3.16
CA ALA A 427 23.82 -30.02 -4.49
C ALA A 427 24.55 -28.82 -5.10
N LEU A 428 24.02 -27.60 -4.92
CA LEU A 428 24.49 -26.38 -5.58
C LEU A 428 25.28 -25.45 -4.65
N GLY A 429 25.20 -25.68 -3.33
CA GLY A 429 25.60 -24.71 -2.32
C GLY A 429 24.63 -23.52 -2.25
N GLU A 430 24.77 -22.70 -1.22
CA GLU A 430 23.92 -21.51 -0.99
C GLU A 430 24.00 -20.51 -2.15
N ASN A 431 25.22 -20.21 -2.62
CA ASN A 431 25.43 -19.31 -3.76
C ASN A 431 24.84 -19.87 -5.06
N GLY A 432 24.95 -21.18 -5.29
CA GLY A 432 24.37 -21.82 -6.48
C GLY A 432 22.84 -21.81 -6.45
N TYR A 433 22.24 -21.97 -5.27
CA TYR A 433 20.80 -21.83 -5.07
C TYR A 433 20.31 -20.40 -5.37
N TYR A 434 21.04 -19.38 -4.93
CA TYR A 434 20.71 -17.98 -5.27
C TYR A 434 20.84 -17.69 -6.77
N ILE A 435 21.88 -18.21 -7.43
CA ILE A 435 22.03 -18.09 -8.89
C ILE A 435 20.87 -18.77 -9.61
N LEU A 436 20.42 -19.93 -9.15
CA LEU A 436 19.26 -20.62 -9.72
C LEU A 436 17.99 -19.74 -9.65
N GLY A 437 17.76 -19.07 -8.52
CA GLY A 437 16.66 -18.10 -8.39
C GLY A 437 16.77 -16.94 -9.39
N VAL A 438 17.97 -16.38 -9.57
CA VAL A 438 18.23 -15.32 -10.56
C VAL A 438 18.00 -15.83 -11.99
N LEU A 439 18.37 -17.08 -12.30
CA LEU A 439 18.13 -17.69 -13.61
C LEU A 439 16.64 -17.90 -13.88
N PHE A 440 15.86 -18.38 -12.91
CA PHE A 440 14.41 -18.50 -13.06
C PHE A 440 13.75 -17.13 -13.28
N PHE A 441 14.18 -16.12 -12.52
CA PHE A 441 13.71 -14.76 -12.71
C PHE A 441 14.10 -14.20 -14.09
N GLY A 442 15.31 -14.46 -14.56
CA GLY A 442 15.77 -14.14 -15.91
C GLY A 442 14.95 -14.83 -17.00
N GLY A 443 14.58 -16.11 -16.78
CA GLY A 443 13.68 -16.86 -17.65
C GLY A 443 12.29 -16.23 -17.72
N MET A 444 11.70 -15.85 -16.58
CA MET A 444 10.44 -15.09 -16.55
C MET A 444 10.55 -13.77 -17.30
N CYS A 445 11.64 -13.02 -17.12
CA CYS A 445 11.89 -11.77 -17.84
C CYS A 445 11.98 -11.98 -19.35
N ALA A 446 12.65 -13.04 -19.79
CA ALA A 446 12.75 -13.39 -21.21
C ALA A 446 11.40 -13.77 -21.81
N ILE A 447 10.56 -14.52 -21.07
CA ILE A 447 9.20 -14.87 -21.48
C ILE A 447 8.34 -13.60 -21.59
N LEU A 448 8.37 -12.72 -20.58
CA LEU A 448 7.66 -11.45 -20.60
C LEU A 448 8.06 -10.60 -21.81
N TYR A 449 9.37 -10.45 -22.05
CA TYR A 449 9.89 -9.72 -23.21
C TYR A 449 9.41 -10.34 -24.54
N LYS A 450 9.44 -11.68 -24.66
CA LYS A 450 8.99 -12.40 -25.86
C LYS A 450 7.50 -12.19 -26.12
N ILE A 451 6.67 -12.27 -25.10
CA ILE A 451 5.22 -12.06 -25.20
C ILE A 451 4.91 -10.60 -25.54
N ALA A 452 5.57 -9.65 -24.87
CA ALA A 452 5.37 -8.23 -25.11
C ALA A 452 5.79 -7.78 -26.53
N MET A 453 6.74 -8.49 -27.15
CA MET A 453 7.17 -8.24 -28.54
C MET A 453 6.24 -8.84 -29.61
N GLN A 454 5.27 -9.67 -29.24
CA GLN A 454 4.28 -10.18 -30.19
C GLN A 454 3.43 -9.03 -30.74
N LYS A 455 2.96 -9.16 -31.98
CA LYS A 455 2.00 -8.20 -32.55
C LYS A 455 0.70 -8.32 -31.76
N ASP A 456 0.13 -7.17 -31.40
CA ASP A 456 -1.17 -7.10 -30.75
C ASP A 456 -2.23 -7.38 -31.82
N ASP A 457 -2.80 -8.59 -31.83
CA ASP A 457 -3.90 -8.95 -32.75
C ASP A 457 -5.22 -8.45 -32.16
N VAL A 458 -5.29 -7.16 -31.83
CA VAL A 458 -6.55 -6.57 -31.37
C VAL A 458 -7.35 -6.24 -32.62
N LYS A 459 -8.16 -7.21 -33.06
CA LYS A 459 -9.32 -6.91 -33.91
C LYS A 459 -10.38 -6.32 -32.98
N LEU A 460 -10.49 -4.99 -32.94
CA LEU A 460 -11.67 -4.30 -32.40
C LEU A 460 -12.88 -4.58 -33.29
#